data_AF-A0A0U3Q5Q5-F1
#
_entry.id   AF-A0A0U3Q5Q5-F1
#
_cell.length_a   1.000
_cell.length_b   1.000
_cell.length_c   1.000
_cell.angle_alpha   90.00
_cell.angle_beta   90.00
_cell.angle_gamma   90.00
#
_symmetry.space_group_name_H-M   'P 1'
#
loop_
_entity.id
_entity.type
_entity.pdbx_description
1 polymer ?
#
loop_
_entity_poly.entity_id
_entity_poly.type
_entity_poly.pdbx_seq_one_letter_code
_entity_poly.pdbx_strand_id
1 'polypeptide(L)' 'MTTALTQPATTSLAPGCPTCAGRPGERLYSIGTDQPRALAKADAEAAVLGDGAHVHQSLPDDQYIVVRPVTDTEAGQP' A
#
# COMPACT_ATOMS: atom_id res chain seq x y z
N MET A 1 -30.12 -4.02 3.24
CA MET A 1 -29.15 -2.90 3.39
C MET A 1 -27.92 -3.51 4.03
N THR A 2 -26.96 -3.92 3.21
CA THR A 2 -25.76 -4.60 3.71
C THR A 2 -24.76 -3.52 4.06
N THR A 3 -24.65 -3.21 5.35
CA THR A 3 -23.60 -2.35 5.90
C THR A 3 -22.27 -3.01 5.56
N ALA A 4 -21.61 -2.54 4.51
CA ALA A 4 -20.20 -2.87 4.30
C ALA A 4 -19.50 -2.28 5.53
N LEU A 5 -19.07 -3.15 6.44
CA LEU A 5 -18.04 -2.80 7.40
C LEU A 5 -16.84 -2.43 6.55
N THR A 6 -16.65 -1.14 6.29
CA THR A 6 -15.41 -0.60 5.74
C THR A 6 -14.34 -0.98 6.75
N GLN A 7 -13.74 -2.15 6.56
CA GLN A 7 -12.54 -2.52 7.30
C GLN A 7 -11.59 -1.34 7.12
N PRO A 8 -11.03 -0.77 8.20
CA PRO A 8 -10.07 0.30 8.05
C PRO A 8 -9.02 -0.23 7.08
N ALA A 9 -8.83 0.51 5.98
CA ALA A 9 -7.78 0.20 5.01
C ALA A 9 -6.52 -0.10 5.83
N THR A 10 -6.00 -1.32 5.73
CA THR A 10 -4.88 -1.72 6.58
C THR A 10 -3.72 -0.82 6.21
N THR A 11 -3.42 0.18 7.03
CA THR A 11 -2.40 1.16 6.67
C THR A 11 -1.02 0.61 7.01
N SER A 12 -0.09 0.69 6.08
CA SER A 12 1.32 0.42 6.31
C SER A 12 2.06 1.75 6.53
N LEU A 13 2.81 1.85 7.61
CA LEU A 13 3.69 2.98 7.88
C LEU A 13 5.14 2.53 7.67
N ALA A 14 5.84 3.18 6.74
CA ALA A 14 7.28 3.03 6.57
C ALA A 14 7.95 4.38 6.90
N PRO A 15 8.53 4.55 8.11
CA PRO A 15 9.08 5.83 8.58
C PRO A 15 10.23 6.42 7.76
N GLY A 16 10.71 5.71 6.74
CA GLY A 16 11.75 6.18 5.81
C GLY A 16 11.34 6.16 4.34
N CYS A 17 10.07 5.90 4.01
CA CYS A 17 9.63 5.89 2.62
C CYS A 17 9.50 7.33 2.09
N PRO A 18 10.28 7.74 1.08
CA PRO A 18 10.22 9.09 0.53
C PRO A 18 8.87 9.38 -0.15
N THR A 19 8.23 8.36 -0.72
CA THR A 19 6.94 8.49 -1.40
C THR A 19 5.79 8.70 -0.40
N CYS A 20 5.82 8.00 0.74
CA CYS A 20 4.88 8.25 1.82
C CYS A 20 5.15 9.56 2.55
N ALA A 21 6.41 10.00 2.63
CA ALA A 21 6.84 11.19 3.37
C ALA A 21 6.37 11.18 4.85
N GLY A 22 6.42 10.00 5.48
CA GLY A 22 5.96 9.80 6.86
C GLY A 22 4.45 9.67 7.04
N ARG A 23 3.66 9.72 5.96
CA ARG A 23 2.21 9.45 6.00
C ARG A 23 1.90 7.96 5.98
N PRO A 24 0.77 7.52 6.56
CA PRO A 24 0.27 6.16 6.35
C PRO A 24 -0.02 5.92 4.87
N GLY A 25 0.31 4.73 4.37
CA GLY A 25 -0.10 4.26 3.05
C GLY A 25 -1.21 3.24 3.17
N GLU A 26 -2.27 3.37 2.37
CA GLU A 26 -3.30 2.35 2.21
C GLU A 26 -2.68 1.12 1.53
N ARG A 27 -2.85 -0.05 2.14
CA ARG A 27 -2.41 -1.33 1.58
C ARG A 27 -3.37 -1.82 0.50
N LEU A 28 -2.87 -1.92 -0.72
CA LEU A 28 -3.64 -2.35 -1.88
C LEU A 28 -3.41 -3.82 -2.21
N TYR A 29 -2.16 -4.28 -2.11
CA TYR A 29 -1.79 -5.64 -2.48
C TYR A 29 -0.64 -6.18 -1.63
N SER A 30 -0.53 -7.51 -1.53
CA SER A 30 0.50 -8.18 -0.71
C SER A 30 1.00 -9.44 -1.39
N ILE A 31 2.32 -9.62 -1.42
CA ILE A 31 2.99 -10.76 -2.02
C ILE A 31 4.04 -11.27 -1.05
N GLY A 32 3.93 -12.53 -0.63
CA GLY A 32 4.96 -13.19 0.18
C GLY A 32 6.31 -13.20 -0.53
N THR A 33 7.39 -12.94 0.20
CA THR A 33 8.77 -12.96 -0.33
C THR A 33 9.20 -14.35 -0.78
N ASP A 34 8.50 -15.40 -0.35
CA ASP A 34 8.68 -16.80 -0.75
C ASP A 34 8.41 -17.03 -2.25
N GLN A 35 7.62 -16.16 -2.87
CA GLN A 35 7.32 -16.28 -4.28
C GLN A 35 8.50 -15.88 -5.18
N PRO A 36 8.74 -16.61 -6.27
CA PRO A 36 9.76 -16.22 -7.23
C PRO A 36 9.43 -14.84 -7.80
N ARG A 37 10.43 -13.95 -7.76
CA ARG A 37 10.33 -12.57 -8.24
C ARG A 37 9.24 -11.74 -7.53
N ALA A 38 8.96 -12.03 -6.26
CA ALA A 38 7.94 -11.32 -5.48
C ALA A 38 8.07 -9.79 -5.53
N LEU A 39 9.30 -9.25 -5.42
CA LEU A 39 9.56 -7.81 -5.54
C LEU A 39 9.17 -7.27 -6.92
N ALA A 40 9.61 -7.94 -8.00
CA ALA A 40 9.31 -7.50 -9.36
C ALA A 40 7.81 -7.57 -9.67
N LYS A 41 7.09 -8.55 -9.10
CA LYS A 41 5.62 -8.60 -9.19
C LYS A 41 5.00 -7.41 -8.46
N ALA A 42 5.42 -7.14 -7.23
CA ALA A 42 4.88 -6.02 -6.45
C ALA A 42 5.13 -4.67 -7.14
N ASP A 43 6.32 -4.51 -7.75
CA ASP A 43 6.68 -3.30 -8.51
C ASP A 43 5.81 -3.15 -9.78
N ALA A 44 5.59 -4.25 -10.51
CA ALA A 44 4.69 -4.25 -11.66
C ALA A 44 3.24 -3.88 -11.27
N GLU A 45 2.73 -4.42 -10.16
CA GLU A 45 1.41 -4.06 -9.64
C GLU A 45 1.35 -2.58 -9.24
N ALA A 46 2.37 -2.06 -8.56
CA ALA A 46 2.46 -0.64 -8.22
C ALA A 46 2.46 0.26 -9.47
N ALA A 47 3.21 -0.13 -10.51
CA ALA A 47 3.27 0.60 -11.77
C ALA A 47 1.92 0.59 -12.52
N VAL A 48 1.20 -0.54 -12.49
CA VAL A 48 -0.15 -0.66 -13.10
C VAL A 48 -1.17 0.20 -12.35
N LEU A 49 -1.10 0.24 -11.03
CA LEU A 49 -2.00 1.05 -10.20
C LEU A 49 -1.79 2.56 -10.39
N GLY A 50 -0.55 2.98 -10.66
CA GLY A 50 -0.20 4.39 -10.82
C GLY A 50 -0.47 5.20 -9.54
N ASP A 51 -0.68 6.51 -9.69
CA ASP A 51 -1.17 7.38 -8.61
C ASP A 51 -0.33 7.34 -7.31
N GLY A 52 1.00 7.29 -7.47
CA GLY A 52 1.94 7.24 -6.34
C GLY A 52 1.97 5.91 -5.59
N ALA A 53 1.34 4.86 -6.12
CA ALA A 53 1.49 3.51 -5.59
C ALA A 53 2.96 3.06 -5.64
N HIS A 54 3.42 2.41 -4.58
CA HIS A 54 4.80 1.95 -4.44
C HIS A 54 4.86 0.76 -3.46
N VAL A 55 6.03 0.13 -3.36
CA VAL A 55 6.20 -1.11 -2.59
C VAL A 55 6.90 -0.83 -1.26
N HIS A 56 6.34 -1.37 -0.18
CA HIS A 56 6.99 -1.52 1.12
C HIS A 56 7.40 -2.97 1.32
N GLN A 57 8.53 -3.20 1.98
CA GLN A 57 8.89 -4.53 2.49
C GLN A 57 8.51 -4.61 3.97
N SER A 58 7.65 -5.56 4.34
CA SER A 58 7.41 -5.92 5.74
C SER A 58 8.31 -7.09 6.11
N LEU A 59 9.36 -6.82 6.87
CA LEU A 59 10.24 -7.83 7.45
C LEU A 59 9.53 -8.75 8.47
N PRO A 60 8.66 -8.27 9.40
CA PRO A 60 8.03 -9.17 10.37
C PRO A 60 7.05 -10.16 9.74
N ASP A 61 6.45 -9.80 8.60
CA ASP A 61 5.49 -10.65 7.88
C ASP A 61 6.09 -11.31 6.61
N ASP A 62 7.37 -11.10 6.36
CA ASP A 62 8.11 -11.60 5.19
C ASP A 62 7.36 -11.42 3.85
N GLN A 63 6.93 -10.18 3.57
CA GLN A 63 6.10 -9.87 2.40
C GLN A 63 6.41 -8.48 1.80
N TYR A 64 6.22 -8.36 0.50
CA TYR A 64 6.13 -7.08 -0.20
C TYR A 64 4.68 -6.61 -0.22
N ILE A 65 4.49 -5.34 0.11
CA ILE A 65 3.19 -4.71 0.26
C ILE A 65 3.14 -3.54 -0.72
N VAL A 66 2.21 -3.60 -1.68
CA VAL A 66 1.92 -2.45 -2.53
C VAL A 66 1.00 -1.53 -1.75
N VAL A 67 1.46 -0.29 -1.58
CA VAL A 67 0.76 0.75 -0.83
C VAL A 67 0.54 1.97 -1.70
N ARG A 68 -0.48 2.75 -1.37
CA ARG A 68 -0.69 4.10 -1.91
C ARG A 68 -0.66 5.09 -0.76
N PRO A 69 0.14 6.18 -0.80
CA PRO A 69 0.10 7.20 0.23
C PRO A 69 -1.34 7.69 0.39
N VAL A 70 -1.84 7.73 1.63
CA VAL A 70 -3.09 8.45 1.88
C VAL A 70 -2.78 9.92 1.64
N THR A 71 -3.24 10.45 0.52
CA THR A 71 -3.32 11.89 0.32
C THR A 71 -4.51 12.37 1.13
N ASP A 72 -4.36 13.48 1.85
CA ASP A 72 -5.44 14.17 2.57
C ASP A 72 -6.48 14.78 1.61
N THR A 73 -6.73 14.12 0.46
CA THR A 73 -7.73 14.49 -0.53
C THR A 73 -9.12 13.97 -0.12
N GLU A 74 -9.42 14.02 1.18
CA GLU A 74 -10.77 14.17 1.71
C GLU A 74 -11.03 15.64 2.10
N ALA A 75 -10.32 16.60 1.47
CA ALA A 75 -10.77 17.98 1.36
C ALA A 75 -11.67 18.15 0.11
N GLY A 76 -12.83 17.51 0.13
CA GLY A 76 -13.87 17.59 -0.90
C GLY A 76 -14.57 16.24 -1.01
N GLN A 77 -15.85 16.09 -0.66
CA GLN A 77 -16.99 16.95 -1.02
C GLN A 77 -18.28 16.26 -0.52
N PRO A 78 -19.43 16.93 -0.26
CA PRO A 78 -19.71 18.35 0.01
C PRO A 78 -20.06 18.68 1.47
#